data_AF-A0A353BFT1-F1
#
_entry.id   AF-A0A353BFT1-F1
#
_cell.length_a   1.000
_cell.length_b   1.000
_cell.length_c   1.000
_cell.angle_alpha   90.00
_cell.angle_beta   90.00
_cell.angle_gamma   90.00
#
_symmetry.space_group_name_H-M   'P 1'
#
loop_
_entity.id
_entity.type
_entity.pdbx_description
1 polymer ?
#
loop_
_entity_poly.entity_id
_entity_poly.type
_entity_poly.pdbx_seq_one_letter_code
_entity_poly.pdbx_strand_id
1 'polypeptide(L)' 'MTDQPPHNQSGEDKVELCESRLGYSFQDKSILKSALTHASGAQNRLESNERLEFLGDSVLGFTICQWLFRQ' A
#
# COMPACT_ATOMS: atom_id res chain seq x y z
N MET A 1 38.59 1.46 -2.57
CA MET A 1 38.00 2.70 -2.01
C MET A 1 36.63 2.92 -2.64
N THR A 2 35.65 2.12 -2.21
CA THR A 2 34.21 2.45 -2.20
C THR A 2 33.62 1.51 -1.15
N ASP A 3 33.84 1.86 0.12
CA ASP A 3 33.01 1.34 1.21
C ASP A 3 31.63 1.94 1.00
N GLN A 4 30.68 1.14 0.50
CA GLN A 4 29.27 1.44 0.72
C GLN A 4 28.86 0.76 2.04
N PRO A 5 28.29 1.49 3.02
CA PRO A 5 27.84 0.93 4.28
C PRO A 5 26.65 -0.01 4.06
N PRO A 6 26.34 -0.90 5.01
CA PRO A 6 25.28 -1.89 4.85
C PRO A 6 23.96 -1.15 4.72
N HIS A 7 23.31 -1.27 3.57
CA HIS A 7 21.97 -0.78 3.40
C HIS A 7 21.05 -1.48 4.41
N ASN A 8 20.36 -0.69 5.22
CA ASN A 8 19.20 -1.13 5.97
C ASN A 8 18.04 -1.35 4.96
N GLN A 9 18.11 -2.45 4.18
CA GLN A 9 17.47 -2.59 2.86
C GLN A 9 16.05 -3.20 2.87
N SER A 10 15.64 -3.88 3.95
CA SER A 10 14.48 -4.79 3.89
C SER A 10 13.09 -4.16 3.65
N GLY A 11 12.93 -2.86 3.92
CA GLY A 11 11.64 -2.15 3.78
C GLY A 11 11.43 -1.52 2.41
N GLU A 12 12.47 -0.93 1.83
CA GLU A 12 12.42 -0.30 0.51
C GLU A 12 12.31 -1.35 -0.60
N ASP A 13 13.02 -2.48 -0.46
CA ASP A 13 12.96 -3.61 -1.38
C ASP A 13 11.52 -4.17 -1.53
N LYS A 14 10.74 -4.18 -0.45
CA LYS A 14 9.35 -4.68 -0.46
C LYS A 14 8.41 -3.75 -1.21
N VAL A 15 8.61 -2.44 -1.10
CA VAL A 15 7.81 -1.43 -1.78
C VAL A 15 8.04 -1.55 -3.28
N GLU A 16 9.29 -1.59 -3.72
CA GLU A 16 9.66 -1.74 -5.14
C GLU A 16 9.15 -3.06 -5.73
N LEU A 17 9.29 -4.17 -4.99
CA LEU A 17 8.76 -5.46 -5.41
C LEU A 17 7.23 -5.43 -5.57
N CYS A 18 6.52 -4.74 -4.67
CA CYS A 18 5.07 -4.62 -4.72
C CYS A 18 4.63 -3.84 -5.98
N GLU A 19 5.26 -2.71 -6.27
CA GLU A 19 4.97 -1.91 -7.46
C GLU A 19 5.24 -2.66 -8.76
N SER A 20 6.35 -3.40 -8.82
CA SER A 20 6.68 -4.26 -9.94
C SER A 20 5.58 -5.31 -10.20
N ARG A 21 5.09 -5.95 -9.13
CA ARG A 21 4.00 -6.94 -9.23
C ARG A 21 2.65 -6.34 -9.59
N LEU A 22 2.36 -5.13 -9.12
CA LEU A 22 1.14 -4.41 -9.45
C LEU A 22 1.18 -3.80 -10.87
N GLY A 23 2.38 -3.68 -11.46
CA GLY A 23 2.56 -2.94 -12.71
C GLY A 23 2.21 -1.45 -12.56
N TYR A 24 2.29 -0.92 -11.34
CA TYR A 24 1.87 0.44 -11.01
C TYR A 24 2.91 1.10 -10.10
N SER A 25 3.41 2.25 -10.53
CA SER A 25 4.28 3.11 -9.72
C SER A 25 3.44 4.17 -9.00
N PHE A 26 3.43 4.11 -7.68
CA PHE A 26 2.78 5.11 -6.85
C PHE A 26 3.52 6.44 -6.96
N GLN A 27 2.77 7.51 -7.22
CA GLN A 27 3.29 8.87 -7.19
C GLN A 27 3.77 9.25 -5.78
N ASP A 28 3.04 8.78 -4.77
CA ASP A 28 3.41 8.92 -3.36
C ASP A 28 3.62 7.54 -2.73
N LYS A 29 4.89 7.21 -2.45
CA LYS A 29 5.28 5.93 -1.84
C LYS A 29 4.76 5.78 -0.41
N SER A 30 4.41 6.87 0.27
CA SER A 30 3.85 6.81 1.64
C SER A 30 2.53 6.06 1.66
N ILE A 31 1.71 6.21 0.61
CA ILE A 31 0.43 5.49 0.46
C ILE A 31 0.67 3.98 0.43
N LEU A 32 1.65 3.52 -0.36
CA LEU A 32 1.97 2.10 -0.45
C LEU A 32 2.61 1.58 0.85
N LYS A 33 3.45 2.38 1.51
CA LYS A 33 4.02 2.04 2.82
C LYS A 33 2.92 1.88 3.89
N SER A 34 1.94 2.78 3.93
CA SER A 34 0.79 2.65 4.83
C SER A 34 -0.10 1.46 4.46
N ALA A 35 -0.34 1.19 3.18
CA ALA A 35 -1.11 0.04 2.73
C ALA A 35 -0.49 -1.31 3.16
N LEU A 36 0.84 -1.38 3.23
CA LEU A 36 1.58 -2.56 3.68
C LEU A 36 1.77 -2.64 5.20
N THR A 37 1.30 -1.64 5.94
CA THR A 37 1.45 -1.56 7.40
C THR A 37 0.15 -1.94 8.10
N HIS A 38 0.10 -3.13 8.68
CA HIS A 38 -1.04 -3.55 9.50
C HIS A 38 -1.13 -2.71 10.79
N ALA A 39 -2.33 -2.54 11.33
CA ALA A 39 -2.58 -1.74 12.55
C ALA A 39 -1.71 -2.14 13.75
N SER A 40 -1.36 -3.42 13.89
CA SER A 40 -0.49 -3.91 14.97
C SER A 40 0.98 -3.48 14.84
N GLY A 41 1.41 -3.06 13.64
CA GLY A 41 2.77 -2.62 13.35
C GLY A 41 2.92 -1.10 13.21
N ALA A 42 1.82 -0.35 13.28
CA ALA A 42 1.85 1.11 13.14
C ALA A 42 2.11 1.79 14.48
N GLN A 43 2.92 2.85 14.49
CA GLN A 43 3.16 3.66 15.69
C GLN A 43 1.93 4.49 16.07
N ASN A 44 1.18 4.91 15.06
CA ASN A 44 -0.10 5.58 15.21
C ASN A 44 -1.12 4.99 14.22
N ARG A 45 -2.40 5.16 14.55
CA ARG A 45 -3.50 4.61 13.73
C ARG A 45 -3.62 5.25 12.35
N LEU A 46 -2.99 6.41 12.14
CA LEU A 46 -3.02 7.14 10.88
C LEU A 46 -2.01 6.59 9.86
N GLU A 47 -0.98 5.88 10.33
CA GLU A 47 0.06 5.26 9.50
C GLU A 47 -0.26 3.83 9.07
N SER A 48 -1.34 3.24 9.59
CA SER A 48 -1.79 1.90 9.22
C SER A 48 -2.64 1.88 7.95
N ASN A 49 -2.89 0.68 7.45
CA ASN A 49 -3.73 0.42 6.29
C ASN A 49 -5.24 0.61 6.54
N GLU A 50 -5.72 0.73 7.78
CA GLU A 50 -7.16 0.71 8.11
C GLU A 50 -7.98 1.74 7.32
N ARG A 51 -7.46 2.95 7.13
CA ARG A 51 -8.15 4.00 6.37
C ARG A 51 -8.23 3.68 4.88
N LEU A 52 -7.17 3.07 4.34
CA LEU A 52 -7.11 2.66 2.94
C LEU A 52 -8.02 1.45 2.68
N GLU A 53 -8.08 0.51 3.63
CA GLU A 53 -9.00 -0.62 3.62
C GLU A 53 -10.45 -0.15 3.59
N PHE A 54 -10.84 0.74 4.52
CA PHE A 54 -12.19 1.29 4.57
C PHE A 54 -12.59 2.01 3.26
N LEU A 55 -11.66 2.75 2.66
CA LEU A 55 -11.87 3.38 1.36
C LEU A 55 -12.03 2.33 0.24
N GLY A 56 -11.16 1.32 0.21
CA GLY A 56 -11.18 0.24 -0.76
C GLY A 56 -12.51 -0.52 -0.75
N ASP A 57 -13.00 -0.88 0.43
CA ASP A 57 -14.29 -1.57 0.62
C ASP A 57 -15.45 -0.74 0.06
N SER A 58 -15.45 0.57 0.32
CA SER A 58 -16.48 1.48 -0.16
C SER A 58 -16.50 1.57 -1.70
N VAL A 59 -15.33 1.68 -2.33
CA VAL A 59 -15.21 1.75 -3.80
C VAL A 59 -15.58 0.42 -4.45
N LEU A 60 -15.13 -0.70 -3.88
CA LEU A 60 -15.44 -2.04 -4.37
C LEU A 60 -16.95 -2.30 -4.28
N GLY A 61 -17.55 -2.01 -3.12
CA GLY A 61 -18.99 -2.15 -2.91
C GLY A 61 -19.80 -1.31 -3.91
N PHE A 62 -19.45 -0.05 -4.12
CA PHE A 62 -20.09 0.79 -5.13
C PHE A 62 -19.98 0.22 -6.54
N THR A 63 -18.80 -0.27 -6.92
CA THR A 63 -18.54 -0.85 -8.24
C THR A 63 -19.40 -2.09 -8.48
N ILE A 64 -19.48 -2.99 -7.49
CA ILE A 64 -20.32 -4.19 -7.56
C ILE A 64 -21.80 -3.80 -7.65
N CYS A 65 -22.27 -2.87 -6.82
CA CYS A 65 -23.65 -2.38 -6.87
C CYS A 65 -24.00 -1.80 -8.24
N GLN A 66 -23.12 -0.99 -8.83
CA GLN A 66 -23.32 -0.46 -10.18
C GLN A 66 -23.34 -1.57 -11.26
N TRP A 67 -22.47 -2.56 -11.14
CA TRP A 67 -22.44 -3.69 -12.07
C TRP A 67 -23.71 -4.54 -11.99
N LEU A 68 -24.22 -4.80 -10.78
CA LEU A 68 -25.48 -5.51 -10.57
C LEU A 68 -26.69 -4.71 -11.05
N PHE A 69 -26.72 -3.39 -10.83
CA PHE A 69 -27.83 -2.53 -11.26
C PHE A 69 -27.95 -2.42 -12.78
N ARG A 70 -26.85 -2.59 -13.52
CA ARG A 70 -26.82 -2.52 -14.99
C ARG A 70 -27.11 -3.86 -15.68
N GLN A 71 -27.28 -4.94 -14.92
CA GLN A 71 -27.68 -6.25 -15.44
C GLN A 71 -29.18 -6.36 -15.67
#